data_AF-A0A973Q2R4-F1
#
_entry.id   AF-A0A973Q2R4-F1
#
_cell.length_a   1.000
_cell.length_b   1.000
_cell.length_c   1.000
_cell.angle_alpha   90.00
_cell.angle_beta   90.00
_cell.angle_gamma   90.00
#
_symmetry.space_group_name_H-M   'P 1'
#
loop_
_entity.id
_entity.type
_entity.pdbx_description
1 polymer ?
#
loop_
_entity_poly.entity_id
_entity_poly.type
_entity_poly.pdbx_seq_one_letter_code
_entity_poly.pdbx_strand_id
1 'polypeptide(L)'
;QPVAPGTRPAEAVERALAELERTAARPGVHSAVVLADPRHWELLHFTLWDAEAPEEPGEERYQVLHLSRPELDKLPAGRHW
;
A
#
# COMPACT_ATOMS: atom_id res chain seq x y z
N GLN A 1 -10.00 5.17 -2.53
CA GLN A 1 -10.97 5.76 -1.57
C GLN A 1 -10.95 7.27 -1.71
N PRO A 2 -12.09 7.92 -2.00
CA PRO A 2 -12.18 9.37 -2.04
C PRO A 2 -11.83 10.05 -0.71
N VAL A 3 -11.11 11.17 -0.77
CA VAL A 3 -10.87 12.06 0.36
C VAL A 3 -12.00 13.09 0.41
N ALA A 4 -12.73 13.13 1.53
CA ALA A 4 -13.85 14.04 1.68
C ALA A 4 -13.39 15.53 1.67
N PRO A 5 -14.13 16.43 1.01
CA PRO A 5 -13.81 17.86 1.04
C PRO A 5 -13.66 18.40 2.47
N GLY A 6 -12.65 19.24 2.69
CA GLY A 6 -12.36 19.83 4.01
C GLY A 6 -11.57 18.93 4.97
N THR A 7 -11.33 17.66 4.62
CA THR A 7 -10.42 16.79 5.38
C THR A 7 -8.99 17.32 5.28
N ARG A 8 -8.27 17.40 6.42
CA ARG A 8 -6.85 17.77 6.36
C ARG A 8 -6.06 16.62 5.72
N PRO A 9 -5.22 16.85 4.70
CA PRO A 9 -4.47 15.78 4.04
C PRO A 9 -3.67 14.90 5.00
N ALA A 10 -3.04 15.51 6.01
CA ALA A 10 -2.29 14.78 7.03
C ALA A 10 -3.18 13.78 7.81
N GLU A 11 -4.39 14.17 8.23
CA GLU A 11 -5.31 13.28 8.95
C GLU A 11 -5.78 12.11 8.07
N ALA A 12 -6.02 12.38 6.78
CA ALA A 12 -6.39 11.35 5.82
C ALA A 12 -5.26 10.33 5.64
N VAL A 13 -4.02 10.79 5.50
CA VAL A 13 -2.84 9.93 5.37
C VAL A 13 -2.55 9.17 6.66
N GLU A 14 -2.61 9.80 7.83
CA GLU A 14 -2.40 9.15 9.13
C GLU A 14 -3.37 7.97 9.34
N ARG A 15 -4.65 8.17 9.00
CA ARG A 15 -5.65 7.11 9.06
C ARG A 15 -5.33 5.95 8.12
N ALA A 16 -4.93 6.26 6.88
CA ALA A 16 -4.55 5.25 5.90
C ALA A 16 -3.28 4.49 6.31
N LEU A 17 -2.31 5.16 6.94
CA LEU A 17 -1.11 4.51 7.48
C LEU A 17 -1.44 3.56 8.64
N ALA A 18 -2.36 3.94 9.54
CA ALA A 18 -2.81 3.04 10.60
C ALA A 18 -3.56 1.80 10.07
N GLU A 19 -4.20 1.90 8.91
CA GLU A 19 -4.75 0.75 8.19
C GLU A 19 -3.67 -0.06 7.47
N LEU A 20 -2.71 0.62 6.86
CA LEU A 20 -1.58 0.02 6.18
C LEU A 20 -0.79 -0.89 7.12
N GLU A 21 -0.51 -0.45 8.35
CA GLU A 21 0.20 -1.25 9.36
C GLU A 21 -0.53 -2.56 9.67
N ARG A 22 -1.87 -2.52 9.78
CA ARG A 22 -2.70 -3.71 10.01
C ARG A 22 -2.66 -4.65 8.81
N THR A 23 -2.72 -4.11 7.60
CA THR A 23 -2.64 -4.89 6.35
C THR A 23 -1.27 -5.51 6.17
N ALA A 24 -0.19 -4.76 6.39
CA ALA A 24 1.19 -5.22 6.27
C ALA A 24 1.52 -6.34 7.26
N ALA A 25 0.84 -6.39 8.42
CA ALA A 25 1.00 -7.44 9.41
C ALA A 25 0.25 -8.75 9.06
N ARG A 26 -0.57 -8.78 8.00
CA ARG A 26 -1.30 -10.00 7.61
C ARG A 26 -0.33 -11.07 7.10
N PRO A 27 -0.52 -12.36 7.48
CA PRO A 27 0.33 -13.43 6.98
C PRO A 27 0.33 -13.51 5.45
N GLY A 28 1.52 -13.62 4.85
CA GLY A 28 1.68 -13.72 3.40
C GLY A 28 1.67 -12.40 2.65
N VAL A 29 1.52 -11.26 3.34
CA VAL A 29 1.76 -9.94 2.72
C VAL A 29 3.26 -9.71 2.60
N HIS A 30 3.73 -9.52 1.38
CA HIS A 30 5.10 -9.12 1.10
C HIS A 30 5.31 -7.62 1.39
N SER A 31 4.39 -6.78 0.90
CA SER A 31 4.45 -5.33 1.10
C SER A 31 3.06 -4.73 0.90
N ALA A 32 2.78 -3.63 1.59
CA ALA A 32 1.59 -2.83 1.35
C ALA A 32 1.99 -1.37 1.17
N VAL A 33 1.26 -0.61 0.35
CA VAL A 33 1.52 0.82 0.14
C VAL A 33 0.21 1.62 0.13
N VAL A 34 0.29 2.88 0.54
CA VAL A 34 -0.75 3.90 0.30
C VAL A 34 -0.22 4.90 -0.71
N LEU A 35 -1.01 5.26 -1.72
CA LEU A 35 -0.71 6.35 -2.65
C LEU A 35 -1.74 7.45 -2.50
N ALA A 36 -1.29 8.70 -2.56
CA ALA A 36 -2.17 9.84 -2.74
C ALA A 36 -2.27 10.18 -4.23
N ASP A 37 -3.49 10.18 -4.77
CA ASP A 37 -3.80 10.66 -6.10
C ASP A 37 -4.37 12.08 -6.01
N PRO A 38 -3.56 13.14 -6.22
CA PRO A 38 -4.02 14.51 -6.16
C PRO A 38 -4.90 14.92 -7.35
N ARG A 39 -4.94 14.13 -8.43
CA ARG A 39 -5.79 14.43 -9.59
C ARG A 39 -7.26 14.14 -9.28
N HIS A 40 -7.51 13.04 -8.56
CA HIS A 40 -8.87 12.61 -8.19
C HIS A 40 -9.19 12.83 -6.71
N TRP A 41 -8.23 13.30 -5.92
CA TRP A 41 -8.32 13.41 -4.46
C TRP A 41 -8.70 12.08 -3.80
N GLU A 42 -7.93 11.05 -4.12
CA GLU A 42 -8.14 9.70 -3.58
C GLU A 42 -6.89 9.18 -2.87
N LEU A 43 -7.11 8.30 -1.89
CA LEU A 43 -6.09 7.41 -1.35
C LEU A 43 -6.28 6.02 -1.95
N LEU A 44 -5.25 5.49 -2.60
CA LEU A 44 -5.20 4.16 -3.18
C LEU A 44 -4.37 3.24 -2.29
N HIS A 45 -4.75 1.98 -2.22
CA HIS A 45 -4.04 0.96 -1.46
C HIS A 45 -3.65 -0.16 -2.41
N PHE A 46 -2.39 -0.59 -2.34
CA PHE A 46 -1.93 -1.79 -3.03
C PHE A 46 -1.24 -2.71 -2.03
N THR A 47 -1.58 -3.99 -2.10
CA THR A 47 -0.96 -5.03 -1.30
C THR A 47 -0.36 -6.06 -2.24
N LEU A 48 0.95 -6.25 -2.12
CA LEU A 48 1.67 -7.34 -2.76
C LEU A 48 1.73 -8.51 -1.79
N TRP A 49 1.31 -9.68 -2.27
CA TRP A 49 1.31 -10.93 -1.52
C TRP A 49 2.45 -11.84 -2.03
N ASP A 50 3.04 -12.64 -1.14
CA ASP A 50 4.08 -13.63 -1.50
C ASP A 50 3.54 -14.76 -2.39
N ALA A 51 2.23 -15.00 -2.32
CA ALA A 51 1.51 -16.01 -3.08
C ALA A 51 0.21 -15.41 -3.64
N GLU A 52 -0.79 -16.25 -3.89
CA GLU A 52 -2.09 -15.78 -4.37
C GLU A 52 -2.74 -14.85 -3.34
N ALA A 53 -3.06 -13.63 -3.78
CA ALA A 53 -3.81 -12.67 -3.00
C ALA A 53 -5.23 -13.18 -2.72
N PRO A 54 -5.79 -12.93 -1.53
CA PRO A 54 -7.17 -13.27 -1.22
C PRO A 54 -8.13 -12.62 -2.22
N GLU A 55 -9.23 -13.31 -2.52
CA GLU A 55 -10.29 -12.76 -3.35
C GLU A 55 -11.19 -11.86 -2.50
N GLU A 56 -11.09 -10.56 -2.70
CA GLU A 56 -11.84 -9.54 -1.97
C GLU A 56 -12.84 -8.84 -2.92
N PRO A 57 -14.13 -8.74 -2.57
CA PRO A 57 -15.13 -8.10 -3.41
C PRO A 57 -14.79 -6.64 -3.72
N GLY A 58 -14.76 -6.28 -5.01
CA GLY A 58 -14.50 -4.91 -5.45
C GLY A 58 -13.02 -4.54 -5.51
N GLU A 59 -12.11 -5.47 -5.23
CA GLU A 59 -10.68 -5.29 -5.44
C GLU A 59 -10.22 -5.94 -6.75
N GLU A 60 -9.27 -5.30 -7.41
CA GLU A 60 -8.66 -5.81 -8.63
C GLU A 60 -7.37 -6.57 -8.29
N ARG A 61 -7.24 -7.79 -8.82
CA ARG A 61 -6.06 -8.63 -8.65
C ARG A 61 -5.18 -8.57 -9.88
N TYR A 62 -3.92 -8.23 -9.67
CA TYR A 62 -2.88 -8.19 -10.70
C TYR A 62 -1.82 -9.24 -10.38
N GLN A 63 -1.42 -10.01 -11.39
CA GLN A 63 -0.33 -10.97 -11.23
C GLN A 63 1.00 -10.30 -11.51
N VAL A 64 1.88 -10.27 -10.51
CA VAL A 64 3.29 -9.88 -10.69
C VAL A 64 4.06 -11.11 -11.14
N LEU A 65 4.44 -11.15 -12.43
CA LEU A 65 5.12 -12.30 -13.02
C LEU A 65 6.60 -12.41 -12.60
N HIS A 66 7.25 -11.28 -12.36
CA HIS A 66 8.65 -11.24 -11.94
C HIS A 66 8.90 -10.08 -10.98
N LEU A 67 9.43 -10.37 -9.80
CA LEU A 67 9.90 -9.38 -8.83
C LEU A 67 11.43 -9.43 -8.76
N SER A 68 12.08 -8.45 -9.35
CA SER A 68 13.53 -8.31 -9.26
C SER A 68 13.91 -7.84 -7.85
N ARG A 69 14.88 -8.51 -7.21
CA ARG A 69 15.41 -8.13 -5.88
C ARG A 69 16.93 -7.96 -5.87
N PRO A 70 17.53 -7.24 -6.83
CA PRO A 70 18.99 -7.07 -6.86
C PRO A 70 19.42 -6.25 -5.64
N GLU A 71 20.23 -6.85 -4.77
CA GLU A 71 20.87 -6.18 -3.63
C GLU A 71 19.91 -5.49 -2.67
N LEU A 72 18.64 -5.92 -2.67
CA LEU A 72 17.59 -5.33 -1.83
C LEU A 72 17.97 -5.43 -0.34
N ASP A 73 18.63 -6.50 0.03
CA ASP A 73 19.18 -6.78 1.36
C ASP A 73 20.36 -5.86 1.75
N LYS A 74 20.98 -5.19 0.77
CA LYS A 74 22.06 -4.22 1.02
C LYS A 74 21.55 -2.79 1.19
N LEU A 75 20.26 -2.53 0.96
CA LEU A 75 19.69 -1.20 1.16
C LEU A 75 19.71 -0.84 2.66
N PRO A 76 20.20 0.36 3.02
CA PRO A 76 20.20 0.78 4.42
C PRO A 76 18.76 0.90 4.93
N ALA A 77 18.48 0.35 6.10
CA ALA A 77 17.19 0.58 6.76
C ALA A 77 17.09 2.04 7.23
N GLY A 78 15.98 2.72 6.94
CA GLY A 78 15.74 4.08 7.41
C GLY A 78 14.65 4.82 6.64
N ARG A 79 14.49 6.12 6.93
CA ARG A 79 13.69 7.02 6.10
C ARG A 79 14.47 7.34 4.84
N HIS A 80 13.98 6.90 3.69
CA HIS A 80 14.57 7.17 2.38
C HIS A 80 14.15 8.54 1.81
N TRP A 81 13.71 9.46 2.66
CA TRP A 81 13.23 10.80 2.35
C TRP A 81 13.43 11.74 3.53
#